data_AF-A0A931DYU5-F1
#
_entry.id   AF-A0A931DYU5-F1
#
_cell.length_a   1.000
_cell.length_b   1.000
_cell.length_c   1.000
_cell.angle_alpha   90.00
_cell.angle_beta   90.00
_cell.angle_gamma   90.00
#
_symmetry.space_group_name_H-M   'P 1'
#
loop_
_entity.id
_entity.type
_entity.pdbx_description
1 polymer ?
#
loop_
_entity_poly.entity_id
_entity_poly.type
_entity_poly.pdbx_seq_one_letter_code
_entity_poly.pdbx_strand_id
1 'polypeptide(L)'
;MRIARAAAAVLIAFRHRRAHLIVGDEDSGIRCRLDELLEARGMTLTRLSELVGVSIVNLSVLKNNRARAIRYSTLAAICRARSRS
;
A
#
# COMPACT_ATOMS: atom_id res chain seq x y z
N MET A 1 10.10 -38.95 -31.18
CA MET A 1 10.45 -37.52 -31.06
C MET A 1 9.22 -36.60 -30.90
N ARG A 2 8.24 -36.94 -30.05
CA ARG A 2 7.03 -36.10 -29.80
C ARG A 2 6.75 -35.80 -28.32
N ILE A 3 7.37 -36.56 -27.41
CA ILE A 3 7.16 -36.45 -25.96
C ILE A 3 7.96 -35.29 -25.34
N ALA A 4 9.09 -34.89 -25.95
CA ALA A 4 9.94 -33.80 -25.44
C ALA A 4 9.33 -32.38 -25.57
N ARG A 5 8.39 -32.16 -26.52
CA ARG A 5 7.78 -30.82 -26.72
C ARG A 5 6.72 -30.49 -25.66
N ALA A 6 6.01 -31.49 -25.14
CA ALA A 6 5.02 -31.29 -24.09
C ALA A 6 5.68 -30.94 -22.73
N ALA A 7 6.80 -31.60 -22.41
CA ALA A 7 7.57 -31.29 -21.21
C ALA A 7 8.09 -29.83 -21.20
N ALA A 8 8.54 -29.33 -22.37
CA ALA A 8 8.98 -27.94 -22.52
C ALA A 8 7.83 -26.93 -22.32
N ALA A 9 6.63 -27.21 -22.82
CA ALA A 9 5.46 -26.35 -22.65
C ALA A 9 5.03 -26.23 -21.17
N VAL A 10 5.05 -27.35 -20.42
CA VAL A 10 4.77 -27.36 -18.98
C VAL A 10 5.86 -26.61 -18.21
N LEU A 11 7.13 -26.75 -18.59
CA LEU A 11 8.24 -26.02 -17.96
C LEU A 11 8.16 -24.51 -18.21
N ILE A 12 7.74 -24.07 -19.40
CA ILE A 12 7.52 -22.66 -19.73
C ILE A 12 6.33 -22.08 -18.94
N ALA A 13 5.22 -22.82 -18.84
CA ALA A 13 4.06 -22.42 -18.03
C ALA A 13 4.39 -22.37 -16.52
N PHE A 14 5.24 -23.27 -16.02
CA PHE A 14 5.71 -23.27 -14.63
C PHE A 14 6.73 -22.15 -14.36
N ARG A 15 7.58 -21.83 -15.35
CA ARG A 15 8.54 -20.71 -15.28
C ARG A 15 7.82 -19.36 -15.28
N HIS A 16 6.71 -19.23 -16.01
CA HIS A 16 5.86 -18.03 -15.98
C HIS A 16 5.11 -17.88 -14.64
N ARG A 17 4.77 -19.00 -13.97
CA ARG A 17 4.08 -18.99 -12.66
C ARG A 17 5.01 -18.70 -11.49
N ARG A 18 6.33 -18.88 -11.65
CA ARG A 18 7.36 -18.53 -10.64
C ARG A 18 7.82 -17.07 -10.69
N ALA A 19 7.55 -16.35 -11.77
CA ALA A 19 7.95 -14.94 -11.89
C ALA A 19 7.21 -14.00 -10.91
N HIS A 20 6.12 -14.47 -10.27
CA HIS A 20 5.40 -13.70 -9.27
C HIS A 20 5.92 -13.89 -7.83
N LEU A 21 6.91 -14.77 -7.61
CA LEU A 21 7.54 -14.97 -6.29
C LEU A 21 8.72 -14.01 -6.03
N ILE A 22 8.89 -12.99 -6.87
CA ILE A 22 9.87 -11.92 -6.72
C ILE A 22 9.17 -10.57 -6.86
N VAL A 23 7.99 -10.41 -6.25
CA VAL A 23 7.45 -9.08 -6.03
C VAL A 23 8.22 -8.53 -4.84
N GLY A 24 9.04 -7.51 -5.10
CA GLY A 24 9.71 -6.75 -4.06
C GLY A 24 8.71 -6.26 -3.02
N ASP A 25 9.26 -5.86 -1.88
CA ASP A 25 8.67 -5.38 -0.62
C ASP A 25 7.58 -4.26 -0.70
N GLU A 26 6.92 -4.05 -1.84
CA GLU A 26 6.07 -2.88 -2.12
C GLU A 26 4.70 -3.21 -2.71
N ASP A 27 4.14 -4.39 -2.43
CA ASP A 27 2.72 -4.65 -2.68
C ASP A 27 2.05 -5.14 -1.39
N SER A 28 1.86 -4.21 -0.46
CA SER A 28 1.22 -4.48 0.84
C SER A 28 -0.25 -4.89 0.72
N GLY A 29 -0.84 -4.84 -0.48
CA GLY A 29 -2.27 -5.07 -0.73
C GLY A 29 -3.18 -4.02 -0.09
N ILE A 30 -2.61 -3.00 0.56
CA ILE A 30 -3.30 -1.96 1.31
C ILE A 30 -3.05 -0.62 0.60
N ARG A 31 -4.12 -0.02 0.08
CA ARG A 31 -4.09 1.33 -0.50
C ARG A 31 -4.64 2.36 0.48
N CYS A 32 -3.83 3.36 0.80
CA CYS A 32 -4.19 4.53 1.60
C CYS A 32 -4.60 5.68 0.68
N ARG A 33 -5.88 6.07 0.71
CA ARG A 33 -6.44 7.21 -0.06
C ARG A 33 -6.48 8.50 0.77
N LEU A 34 -5.36 8.80 1.42
CA LEU A 34 -5.29 9.96 2.30
C LEU A 34 -5.26 11.27 1.51
N ASP A 35 -4.65 11.24 0.33
CA ASP A 35 -4.64 12.32 -0.67
C ASP A 35 -6.04 12.76 -1.08
N GLU A 36 -6.87 11.84 -1.56
CA GLU A 36 -8.24 12.11 -1.99
C GLU A 36 -9.09 12.70 -0.84
N LEU A 37 -8.90 12.17 0.38
CA LEU A 37 -9.61 12.63 1.57
C LEU A 37 -9.19 14.05 2.02
N LEU A 38 -7.92 14.39 1.85
CA LEU A 38 -7.39 15.71 2.18
C LEU A 38 -7.91 16.75 1.18
N GLU A 39 -7.87 16.43 -0.12
CA GLU A 39 -8.37 17.30 -1.18
C GLU A 39 -9.88 17.54 -1.05
N ALA A 40 -10.68 16.48 -0.85
CA ALA A 40 -12.12 16.59 -0.68
C ALA A 40 -12.57 17.46 0.50
N ARG A 41 -11.69 17.72 1.48
CA ARG A 41 -11.98 18.61 2.62
C ARG A 41 -11.11 19.87 2.68
N GLY A 42 -10.33 20.16 1.63
CA GLY A 42 -9.43 21.32 1.60
C GLY A 42 -8.41 21.34 2.75
N MET A 43 -8.00 20.16 3.24
CA MET A 43 -7.12 20.02 4.39
C MET A 43 -5.69 19.70 3.95
N THR A 44 -4.69 20.31 4.60
CA THR A 44 -3.29 20.01 4.32
C THR A 44 -2.77 18.83 5.15
N LEU A 45 -1.73 18.16 4.66
CA LEU A 45 -1.04 17.09 5.39
C LEU A 45 -0.44 17.62 6.70
N THR A 46 0.04 18.86 6.71
CA THR A 46 0.50 19.58 7.91
C THR A 46 -0.60 19.72 8.95
N ARG A 47 -1.81 20.14 8.54
CA ARG A 47 -2.92 20.25 9.47
C ARG A 47 -3.34 18.90 10.06
N LEU A 48 -3.31 17.84 9.24
CA LEU A 48 -3.56 16.48 9.72
C LEU A 48 -2.50 16.03 10.73
N SER A 49 -1.22 16.37 10.49
CA SER A 49 -0.12 16.09 11.41
C SER A 49 -0.37 16.65 12.80
N GLU A 50 -0.82 17.90 12.88
CA GLU A 50 -1.16 18.56 14.15
C GLU A 50 -2.32 17.88 14.87
N LEU A 51 -3.37 17.47 14.13
CA LEU A 51 -4.57 16.85 14.71
C LEU A 51 -4.31 15.43 15.22
N VAL A 52 -3.46 14.67 14.53
CA VAL A 52 -3.19 13.25 14.80
C VAL A 52 -1.98 13.09 15.74
N GLY A 53 -1.13 14.11 15.86
CA GLY A 53 0.10 14.04 16.65
C GLY A 53 1.18 13.14 16.02
N VAL A 54 1.18 13.03 14.69
CA VAL A 54 2.12 12.19 13.93
C VAL A 54 2.89 13.06 12.96
N SER A 55 4.19 12.84 12.81
CA SER A 55 5.02 13.68 11.93
C SER A 55 4.54 13.66 10.48
N ILE A 56 4.73 14.79 9.80
CA ILE A 56 4.44 14.94 8.35
C ILE A 56 5.19 13.89 7.54
N VAL A 57 6.42 13.53 7.93
CA VAL A 57 7.23 12.49 7.27
C VAL A 57 6.51 11.14 7.30
N ASN A 58 6.01 10.72 8.47
CA ASN A 58 5.28 9.45 8.61
C ASN A 58 3.95 9.47 7.84
N LEU A 59 3.22 10.59 7.88
CA LEU A 59 1.99 10.75 7.11
C LEU A 59 2.24 10.75 5.60
N SER A 60 3.38 11.29 5.14
CA SER A 60 3.79 11.25 3.73
C SER A 60 4.11 9.83 3.28
N VAL A 61 4.78 9.03 4.12
CA VAL A 61 5.02 7.61 3.85
C VAL A 61 3.70 6.85 3.71
N LEU A 62 2.73 7.10 4.62
CA LEU A 62 1.39 6.53 4.56
C LEU A 62 0.62 6.96 3.31
N LYS A 63 0.61 8.26 2.99
CA LYS A 63 -0.05 8.82 1.79
C LYS A 63 0.46 8.15 0.50
N ASN A 64 1.75 7.84 0.45
CA ASN A 64 2.38 7.25 -0.72
C ASN A 64 2.37 5.70 -0.72
N ASN A 65 1.59 5.05 0.16
CA ASN A 65 1.48 3.59 0.27
C ASN A 65 2.80 2.86 0.61
N ARG A 66 3.80 3.56 1.13
CA ARG A 66 5.13 3.00 1.47
C ARG A 66 5.27 2.61 2.94
N ALA A 67 4.16 2.60 3.68
CA ALA A 67 4.17 2.25 5.10
C ALA A 67 4.30 0.73 5.28
N ARG A 68 5.38 0.30 5.93
CA ARG A 68 5.60 -1.12 6.30
C ARG A 68 4.77 -1.54 7.51
N ALA A 69 4.55 -0.62 8.44
CA ALA A 69 3.76 -0.83 9.64
C ALA A 69 3.11 0.48 10.09
N ILE A 70 1.97 0.36 10.77
CA ILE A 70 1.29 1.48 11.42
C ILE A 70 0.82 1.03 12.81
N ARG A 71 1.00 1.87 13.83
CA ARG A 71 0.41 1.60 15.14
C ARG A 71 -1.10 1.75 15.06
N TYR A 72 -1.84 0.86 15.70
CA TYR A 72 -3.31 0.95 15.74
C TYR A 72 -3.79 2.30 16.30
N SER A 73 -3.09 2.86 17.29
CA SER A 73 -3.40 4.19 17.83
C SER A 73 -3.30 5.30 16.78
N THR A 74 -2.29 5.26 15.91
CA THR A 74 -2.14 6.20 14.80
C THR A 74 -3.26 6.04 13.79
N LEU A 75 -3.59 4.80 13.41
CA LEU A 75 -4.71 4.52 12.50
C LEU A 75 -6.03 5.05 13.09
N ALA A 76 -6.31 4.76 14.35
CA ALA A 76 -7.51 5.21 15.04
C ALA A 76 -7.58 6.74 15.14
N ALA A 77 -6.46 7.42 15.37
CA ALA A 77 -6.39 8.88 15.40
C ALA A 77 -6.66 9.50 14.01
N ILE A 78 -6.10 8.92 12.95
CA ILE A 78 -6.40 9.32 11.56
C ILE A 78 -7.89 9.13 11.27
N CYS A 79 -8.47 7.97 11.61
CA CYS A 79 -9.90 7.72 11.42
C CYS A 79 -10.78 8.69 12.23
N ARG A 80 -10.43 8.98 13.49
CA ARG A 80 -11.17 9.92 14.35
C ARG A 80 -11.11 11.37 13.88
N ALA A 81 -9.95 11.83 13.41
CA ALA A 81 -9.83 13.14 12.79
C ALA A 81 -10.74 13.30 11.55
N ARG A 82 -11.24 12.18 11.03
CA ARG A 82 -12.00 12.09 9.78
C ARG A 82 -13.44 11.61 9.94
N SER A 83 -13.83 11.00 11.06
CA SER A 83 -15.12 10.31 11.26
C SER A 83 -16.34 11.22 11.47
N ARG A 84 -16.19 12.55 11.43
CA ARG A 84 -17.34 13.45 11.29
C ARG A 84 -17.77 13.47 9.81
N SER A 85 -18.71 12.59 9.48
CA SER A 85 -19.64 12.63 8.36
C SER A 85 -21.03 12.34 8.90
#